data_AF-A0A399SNL7-F1
#
_entry.id   AF-A0A399SNL7-F1
#
_cell.length_a   1.000
_cell.length_b   1.000
_cell.length_c   1.000
_cell.angle_alpha   90.00
_cell.angle_beta   90.00
_cell.angle_gamma   90.00
#
_symmetry.space_group_name_H-M   'P 1'
#
loop_
_entity.id
_entity.type
_entity.pdbx_description
1 polymer ?
#
loop_
_entity_poly.entity_id
_entity_poly.type
_entity_poly.pdbx_seq_one_letter_code
_entity_poly.pdbx_strand_id
1 'polypeptide(L)' 'VPAALARAAGGAVERVWAVRPGSDEPPMTRFLAEQLSTAHWFDQRETRRALGWTPAVSLDEGFERLRLSYAAERAVAR' A
#
# COMPACT_ATOMS: atom_id res chain seq x y z
N VAL A 1 -0.32 -7.55 -11.00
CA VAL A 1 0.33 -7.02 -12.23
C VAL A 1 1.74 -7.55 -12.29
N PRO A 2 2.24 -8.08 -13.42
CA PRO A 2 3.62 -8.53 -13.52
C PRO A 2 4.61 -7.41 -13.17
N ALA A 3 5.62 -7.70 -12.34
CA ALA A 3 6.57 -6.70 -11.82
C ALA A 3 7.29 -5.90 -12.92
N ALA A 4 7.57 -6.53 -14.06
CA ALA A 4 8.18 -5.86 -15.21
C ALA A 4 7.26 -4.78 -15.81
N LEU A 5 5.96 -5.06 -15.91
CA LEU A 5 4.97 -4.13 -16.44
C LEU A 5 4.78 -2.93 -15.50
N ALA A 6 4.74 -3.19 -14.18
CA ALA A 6 4.67 -2.15 -13.16
C ALA A 6 5.88 -1.20 -13.20
N ARG A 7 7.11 -1.75 -13.33
CA ARG A 7 8.35 -0.96 -13.46
C ARG A 7 8.38 -0.10 -14.72
N ALA A 8 7.96 -0.67 -15.85
CA ALA A 8 7.91 0.05 -17.12
C ALA A 8 6.93 1.23 -17.06
N ALA A 9 5.75 1.02 -16.47
CA ALA A 9 4.76 2.07 -16.27
C ALA A 9 5.29 3.18 -15.35
N GLY A 10 5.91 2.84 -14.21
CA GLY A 10 6.52 3.83 -13.30
C GLY A 10 7.57 4.70 -13.99
N GLY A 11 8.46 4.09 -14.79
CA GLY A 11 9.48 4.84 -15.54
C GLY A 11 8.93 5.70 -16.69
N ALA A 12 7.73 5.41 -17.20
CA ALA A 12 7.06 6.26 -18.18
C ALA A 12 6.43 7.48 -17.51
N VAL A 13 5.79 7.29 -16.35
CA VAL A 13 5.22 8.37 -15.52
C VAL A 13 6.30 9.36 -15.08
N GLU A 14 7.45 8.87 -14.59
CA GLU A 14 8.59 9.71 -14.21
C GLU A 14 9.08 10.59 -15.38
N ARG A 15 9.20 10.03 -16.58
CA ARG A 15 9.63 10.79 -17.76
C ARG A 15 8.63 11.87 -18.16
N VAL A 16 7.33 11.60 -18.07
CA VAL A 16 6.30 12.60 -18.38
C VAL A 16 6.35 13.77 -17.38
N TRP A 17 6.55 13.48 -16.09
CA TRP A 17 6.66 14.49 -15.04
C TRP A 17 7.95 15.32 -15.10
N ALA A 18 9.05 14.74 -15.59
CA ALA A 18 10.30 15.47 -15.79
C ALA A 18 10.21 16.58 -16.86
N VAL A 19 9.25 16.48 -17.81
CA VAL A 19 9.10 17.42 -18.94
C VAL A 19 8.01 18.48 -18.68
N ARG A 20 7.12 18.25 -17.71
CA ARG A 20 6.20 19.26 -17.15
C ARG A 20 6.31 19.26 -15.62
N PRO A 21 7.31 19.93 -15.04
CA PRO A 21 7.37 20.11 -13.60
C PRO A 21 6.23 21.04 -13.15
N GLY A 22 5.15 20.46 -12.65
CA GLY A 22 4.17 21.15 -11.80
C GLY A 22 4.59 21.07 -10.32
N SER A 23 3.82 21.68 -9.43
CA SER A 23 4.01 21.58 -7.96
C SER A 23 3.70 20.19 -7.39
N ASP A 24 3.27 19.24 -8.22
CA ASP A 24 2.73 17.96 -7.80
C ASP A 24 3.72 16.82 -8.07
N GLU A 25 3.88 15.94 -7.08
CA GLU A 25 4.71 14.73 -7.20
C GLU A 25 4.09 13.72 -8.18
N PRO A 26 4.91 12.93 -8.91
CA PRO A 26 4.38 11.90 -9.80
C PRO A 26 3.58 10.84 -9.02
N PRO A 27 2.38 10.44 -9.48
CA PRO A 27 1.48 9.53 -8.77
C PRO A 27 2.01 8.08 -8.67
N MET A 28 3.09 7.75 -9.38
CA MET A 28 3.74 6.45 -9.34
C MET A 28 5.21 6.60 -9.77
N THR A 29 6.14 6.16 -8.93
CA THR A 29 7.57 6.06 -9.27
C THR A 29 7.93 4.61 -9.59
N ARG A 30 9.02 4.41 -10.34
CA ARG A 30 9.60 3.07 -10.56
C ARG A 30 9.96 2.39 -9.25
N PHE A 31 10.44 3.17 -8.28
CA PHE A 31 10.73 2.69 -6.93
C PHE A 31 9.46 2.18 -6.22
N LEU A 32 8.36 2.96 -6.23
CA LEU A 32 7.09 2.53 -5.66
C LEU A 32 6.56 1.25 -6.34
N ALA A 33 6.69 1.16 -7.67
CA ALA A 33 6.33 -0.03 -8.43
C ALA A 33 7.17 -1.27 -8.04
N GLU A 34 8.46 -1.09 -7.79
CA GLU A 34 9.35 -2.15 -7.28
C GLU A 34 8.93 -2.63 -5.89
N GLN A 35 8.68 -1.69 -4.96
CA GLN A 35 8.27 -2.02 -3.59
C GLN A 35 6.92 -2.74 -3.54
N LEU A 36 5.94 -2.30 -4.33
CA LEU A 36 4.62 -2.94 -4.43
C LEU A 36 4.66 -4.29 -5.16
N SER A 37 5.65 -4.51 -6.03
CA SER A 37 5.80 -5.77 -6.75
C SER A 37 6.40 -6.90 -5.91
N THR A 38 6.93 -6.57 -4.72
CA THR A 38 7.51 -7.54 -3.80
C THR A 38 6.61 -7.67 -2.57
N ALA A 39 6.02 -8.84 -2.39
CA ALA A 39 5.14 -9.11 -1.26
C ALA A 39 5.98 -9.30 0.01
N HIS A 40 5.83 -8.41 0.99
CA HIS A 40 6.48 -8.50 2.30
C HIS A 40 5.45 -8.96 3.33
N TRP A 41 5.50 -10.23 3.72
CA TRP A 41 4.59 -10.83 4.69
C TRP A 41 5.40 -11.33 5.90
N PHE A 42 4.84 -11.17 7.09
CA PHE A 42 5.41 -11.72 8.31
C PHE A 42 4.61 -12.94 8.77
N ASP A 43 5.30 -14.08 8.91
CA ASP A 43 4.73 -15.28 9.51
C ASP A 43 4.78 -15.17 11.04
N GLN A 44 3.60 -15.09 11.65
CA GLN A 44 3.47 -14.92 13.09
C GLN A 44 3.36 -16.25 13.86
N ARG A 45 3.42 -17.41 13.18
CA ARG A 45 3.24 -18.72 13.83
C ARG A 45 4.26 -18.97 14.94
N GLU A 46 5.50 -18.55 14.75
CA GLU A 46 6.56 -18.72 15.74
C GLU A 46 6.36 -17.83 16.97
N THR A 47 6.06 -16.55 16.77
CA THR A 47 5.72 -15.61 17.84
C THR A 47 4.56 -16.11 18.70
N ARG A 48 3.50 -16.64 18.07
CA ARG A 48 2.33 -17.19 18.78
C ARG A 48 2.71 -18.39 19.63
N ARG A 49 3.56 -19.31 19.12
CA ARG A 49 4.03 -20.48 19.88
C ARG A 49 4.95 -20.09 21.03
N ALA A 50 5.90 -19.19 20.79
CA ALA A 50 6.92 -18.84 21.78
C ALA A 50 6.36 -17.98 22.91
N LEU A 51 5.42 -17.08 22.61
CA LEU A 51 4.93 -16.07 23.56
C LEU A 51 3.51 -16.33 24.07
N GLY A 52 2.81 -17.35 23.55
CA GLY A 52 1.37 -17.53 23.78
C GLY A 52 0.55 -16.32 23.30
N TRP A 53 1.13 -15.49 22.43
CA TRP A 53 0.54 -14.24 21.99
C TRP A 53 -0.54 -14.50 20.94
N THR A 54 -1.59 -13.70 20.97
CA THR A 54 -2.62 -13.67 19.94
C THR A 54 -2.95 -12.20 19.61
N PRO A 55 -3.26 -11.89 18.34
CA PRO A 55 -3.61 -10.53 17.96
C PRO A 55 -4.93 -10.12 18.64
N ALA A 56 -4.94 -8.93 19.25
CA ALA A 56 -6.14 -8.39 19.91
C ALA A 56 -7.26 -8.03 18.92
N VAL A 57 -6.90 -7.78 17.65
CA VAL A 57 -7.81 -7.48 16.55
C VAL A 57 -7.40 -8.36 15.38
N SER A 58 -8.34 -9.12 14.82
CA SER A 58 -8.08 -9.94 13.63
C SER A 58 -7.90 -9.07 12.38
N LEU A 59 -7.35 -9.64 11.30
CA LEU A 59 -7.28 -8.91 10.03
C LEU A 59 -8.67 -8.53 9.51
N ASP A 60 -9.64 -9.45 9.59
CA ASP A 60 -11.01 -9.21 9.14
C ASP A 60 -11.67 -8.06 9.91
N GLU A 61 -11.53 -8.07 11.24
CA GLU A 61 -12.06 -7.00 12.08
C GLU A 61 -11.32 -5.68 11.84
N GLY A 62 -9.99 -5.72 11.71
CA GLY A 62 -9.18 -4.54 11.41
C GLY A 62 -9.58 -3.90 10.08
N PHE A 63 -9.81 -4.70 9.04
CA PHE A 63 -10.26 -4.21 7.74
C PHE A 63 -11.67 -3.63 7.79
N GLU A 64 -12.58 -4.22 8.56
CA GLU A 64 -13.93 -3.67 8.71
C GLU A 64 -13.92 -2.33 9.47
N ARG A 65 -13.16 -2.23 10.57
CA ARG A 65 -12.97 -0.97 11.30
C ARG A 65 -12.36 0.12 10.41
N LEU A 66 -11.37 -0.23 9.59
CA LEU A 66 -10.72 0.69 8.65
C LEU A 66 -11.71 1.19 7.59
N ARG A 67 -12.51 0.28 7.02
CA ARG A 67 -13.55 0.62 6.03
C ARG A 67 -14.55 1.63 6.59
N LEU A 68 -15.00 1.41 7.84
CA LEU A 68 -15.94 2.30 8.52
C LEU A 68 -15.33 3.69 8.76
N SER A 69 -14.06 3.78 9.16
CA SER A 69 -13.35 5.06 9.33
C SER A 69 -13.36 5.91 8.07
N TYR A 70 -12.97 5.31 6.92
CA TYR A 70 -12.96 6.03 5.63
C TYR A 70 -14.37 6.42 5.16
N ALA A 71 -15.38 5.60 5.45
CA ALA A 71 -16.77 5.95 5.14
C ALA A 71 -17.24 7.15 5.96
N ALA A 72 -16.87 7.22 7.24
CA ALA A 72 -17.20 8.34 8.12
C ALA A 72 -16.49 9.64 7.68
N GLU A 73 -15.18 9.58 7.38
CA GLU A 73 -14.44 10.74 6.87
C GLU A 73 -15.06 11.31 5.58
N ARG A 74 -15.44 10.44 4.64
CA ARG A 74 -16.10 10.85 3.40
C ARG A 74 -17.49 11.44 3.61
N ALA A 75 -18.18 11.09 4.69
CA ALA A 75 -19.48 11.64 5.03
C ALA A 75 -19.36 13.03 5.67
N VAL A 76 -18.29 13.28 6.44
CA VAL A 76 -18.00 14.60 7.05
C VAL A 76 -17.47 15.59 6.02
N ALA A 77 -16.77 15.12 4.98
CA ALA A 77 -16.23 15.96 3.91
C ALA A 77 -17.27 16.38 2.84
N ARG A 78 -18.54 15.96 2.95
CA ARG A 78 -19.66 16.38 2.11
C ARG A 78 -20.55 17.35 2.84
#